data_AF-B4VH99-F1
#
_entry.id   AF-B4VH99-F1
#
_cell.length_a   1.000
_cell.length_b   1.000
_cell.length_c   1.000
_cell.angle_alpha   90.00
_cell.angle_beta   90.00
_cell.angle_gamma   90.00
#
_symmetry.space_group_name_H-M   'P 1'
#
loop_
_entity.id
_entity.type
_entity.pdbx_description
1 polymer ?
#
loop_
_entity_poly.entity_id
_entity_poly.type
_entity_poly.pdbx_seq_one_letter_code
_entity_poly.pdbx_strand_id
1 'polypeptide(L)'
;MNKLTHFKPQAEFLCDSQGNILVDFIGKVENFKNDLSVVKRKVNYFGFIGHKLKSKHKYYAHYYNDKTIEIVNKVYWQDLKVFGYTFENSTWNQISYLFRDTLILSQYFNLEKIKFKLNKLSKLK
;
A
#
# COMPACT_ATOMS: atom_id res chain seq x y z
N MET A 1 3.81 -27.15 4.38
CA MET A 1 3.79 -25.67 4.39
C MET A 1 3.61 -25.21 2.95
N ASN A 2 2.49 -24.54 2.64
CA ASN A 2 2.20 -24.14 1.26
C ASN A 2 3.16 -23.00 0.86
N LYS A 3 3.97 -23.21 -0.18
CA LYS A 3 5.14 -22.37 -0.54
C LYS A 3 4.83 -20.92 -0.94
N LEU A 4 3.56 -20.53 -1.00
CA LEU A 4 3.08 -19.27 -1.59
C LEU A 4 2.55 -18.23 -0.60
N THR A 5 2.53 -18.51 0.71
CA THR A 5 1.95 -17.59 1.71
C THR A 5 2.68 -16.24 1.79
N HIS A 6 3.93 -16.17 1.32
CA HIS A 6 4.73 -14.94 1.36
C HIS A 6 4.41 -13.93 0.24
N PHE A 7 3.77 -14.36 -0.85
CA PHE A 7 3.47 -13.50 -2.01
C PHE A 7 1.97 -13.24 -2.12
N LYS A 8 1.38 -12.85 -1.00
CA LYS A 8 -0.03 -12.55 -0.84
C LYS A 8 -0.19 -11.19 -0.17
N PRO A 9 -1.10 -10.30 -0.62
CA PRO A 9 -1.37 -9.04 0.05
C PRO A 9 -1.67 -9.24 1.53
N GLN A 10 -1.09 -8.41 2.38
CA GLN A 10 -1.32 -8.47 3.83
C GLN A 10 -2.77 -8.08 4.18
N ALA A 11 -3.41 -7.24 3.37
CA ALA A 11 -4.80 -6.86 3.51
C ALA A 11 -5.74 -8.07 3.56
N GLU A 12 -5.41 -9.17 2.87
CA GLU A 12 -6.22 -10.40 2.91
C GLU A 12 -6.20 -11.13 4.27
N PHE A 13 -5.27 -10.78 5.17
CA PHE A 13 -5.24 -11.30 6.54
C PHE A 13 -5.91 -10.36 7.54
N LEU A 14 -6.02 -9.08 7.19
CA LEU A 14 -6.47 -8.02 8.10
C LEU A 14 -7.85 -7.49 7.75
N CYS A 15 -8.41 -7.85 6.59
CA CYS A 15 -9.70 -7.38 6.13
C CYS A 15 -10.72 -8.51 6.00
N ASP A 16 -12.01 -8.18 6.15
CA ASP A 16 -13.11 -9.06 5.78
C ASP A 16 -13.30 -9.14 4.25
N SER A 17 -14.31 -9.91 3.83
CA SER A 17 -14.67 -10.05 2.41
C SER A 17 -15.13 -8.75 1.73
N GLN A 18 -15.48 -7.72 2.50
CA GLN A 18 -15.90 -6.41 2.02
C GLN A 18 -14.74 -5.40 2.00
N GLY A 19 -13.56 -5.78 2.51
CA GLY A 19 -12.38 -4.92 2.59
C GLY A 19 -12.32 -4.05 3.85
N ASN A 20 -13.14 -4.34 4.87
CA ASN A 20 -13.09 -3.63 6.15
C ASN A 20 -11.98 -4.19 7.03
N ILE A 21 -11.20 -3.31 7.65
CA ILE A 21 -10.13 -3.69 8.58
C ILE A 21 -10.74 -4.30 9.85
N LEU A 22 -10.29 -5.50 10.23
CA LEU A 22 -10.80 -6.31 11.33
C LEU A 22 -10.16 -6.02 12.69
N VAL A 23 -9.20 -5.09 12.75
CA VAL A 23 -8.43 -4.79 13.97
C VAL A 23 -8.53 -3.31 14.35
N ASP A 24 -8.49 -3.03 15.65
CA ASP A 24 -8.62 -1.66 16.17
C ASP A 24 -7.37 -0.78 16.00
N PHE A 25 -6.26 -1.39 15.58
CA PHE A 25 -4.99 -0.70 15.37
C PHE A 25 -4.06 -1.51 14.47
N ILE A 26 -3.41 -0.82 13.52
CA ILE A 26 -2.35 -1.37 12.69
C ILE A 26 -1.10 -0.52 12.92
N GLY A 27 -0.05 -1.13 13.46
CA GLY A 27 1.26 -0.49 13.60
C GLY A 27 2.14 -0.73 12.37
N LYS A 28 3.07 0.20 12.13
CA LYS A 28 4.04 0.18 11.05
C LYS A 28 5.45 -0.02 11.61
N VAL A 29 6.24 -0.90 10.99
CA VAL A 29 7.61 -1.21 11.44
C VAL A 29 8.55 0.01 11.32
N GLU A 30 8.33 0.86 10.33
CA GLU A 30 9.02 2.15 10.20
C GLU A 30 8.72 3.12 11.36
N ASN A 31 7.59 2.94 12.04
CA ASN A 31 7.16 3.73 13.20
C ASN A 31 7.13 2.88 14.49
N PHE A 32 7.86 1.77 14.52
CA PHE A 32 7.74 0.70 15.52
C PHE A 32 7.68 1.19 16.96
N LYS A 33 8.58 2.11 17.36
CA LYS A 33 8.63 2.63 18.74
C LYS A 33 7.33 3.33 19.13
N ASN A 34 6.82 4.21 18.27
CA ASN A 34 5.64 5.02 18.55
C ASN A 34 4.38 4.16 18.52
N ASP A 35 4.26 3.27 17.53
CA ASP A 35 3.09 2.40 17.38
C ASP A 35 3.04 1.34 18.48
N LEU A 36 4.19 0.81 18.90
CA LEU A 36 4.26 -0.09 20.04
C LEU A 36 3.83 0.61 21.33
N SER A 37 4.18 1.89 21.52
CA SER A 37 3.69 2.68 22.65
C SER A 37 2.16 2.84 22.63
N VAL A 38 1.53 2.94 21.45
CA VAL A 38 0.05 2.95 21.34
C VAL A 38 -0.54 1.62 21.80
N VAL A 39 -0.02 0.50 21.28
CA VAL A 39 -0.51 -0.84 21.64
C VAL A 39 -0.34 -1.10 23.13
N LYS A 40 0.83 -0.79 23.69
CA LYS A 40 1.13 -0.90 25.12
C LYS A 40 0.11 -0.21 26.01
N ARG A 41 -0.31 1.00 25.63
CA ARG A 41 -1.36 1.73 26.36
C ARG A 41 -2.72 1.04 26.22
N LYS A 42 -3.08 0.56 25.02
CA LYS A 42 -4.36 -0.15 24.79
C LYS A 42 -4.48 -1.42 25.63
N VAL A 43 -3.37 -2.15 25.83
CA VAL A 43 -3.36 -3.43 26.57
C VAL A 43 -2.86 -3.31 28.00
N ASN A 44 -2.65 -2.09 28.50
CA ASN A 44 -2.14 -1.82 29.85
C ASN A 44 -0.82 -2.55 30.18
N TYR A 45 0.12 -2.59 29.23
CA TYR A 45 1.41 -3.26 29.38
C TYR A 45 2.57 -2.27 29.28
N PHE A 46 3.41 -2.21 30.32
CA PHE A 46 4.53 -1.25 30.40
C PHE A 46 5.91 -1.90 30.41
N GLY A 47 6.00 -3.22 30.27
CA GLY A 47 7.29 -3.92 30.24
C GLY A 47 8.14 -3.57 29.01
N PHE A 48 9.45 -3.80 29.08
CA PHE A 48 10.36 -3.59 27.96
C PHE A 48 10.09 -4.59 26.84
N ILE A 49 10.09 -4.11 25.59
CA ILE A 49 10.03 -4.95 24.38
C ILE A 49 11.17 -4.47 23.49
N GLY A 50 12.17 -5.33 23.31
CA GLY A 50 13.33 -5.04 22.49
C GLY A 50 13.01 -5.11 21.00
N HIS A 51 13.69 -4.31 20.20
CA HIS A 51 13.67 -4.40 18.74
C HIS A 51 14.98 -5.06 18.26
N LYS A 52 15.06 -6.39 18.39
CA LYS A 52 16.31 -7.16 18.18
C LYS A 52 16.81 -7.19 16.74
N LEU A 53 15.92 -7.05 15.74
CA LEU A 53 16.26 -7.12 14.31
C LEU A 53 16.03 -5.77 13.62
N LYS A 54 16.71 -4.73 14.09
CA LYS A 54 16.63 -3.41 13.45
C LYS A 54 17.59 -3.35 12.26
N SER A 55 17.04 -3.42 11.06
CA SER A 55 17.77 -3.14 9.83
C SER A 55 17.72 -1.64 9.49
N LYS A 56 18.79 -1.13 8.85
CA LYS A 56 18.83 0.24 8.32
C LYS A 56 18.25 0.21 6.91
N HIS A 57 17.23 1.03 6.66
CA HIS A 57 16.60 1.15 5.34
C HIS A 57 16.41 2.61 4.96
N LYS A 58 16.47 2.89 3.66
CA LYS A 58 16.00 4.15 3.08
C LYS A 58 14.47 4.16 3.07
N TYR A 59 13.88 5.31 2.74
CA TYR A 59 12.47 5.38 2.37
C TYR A 59 12.16 4.32 1.31
N TYR A 60 11.12 3.50 1.54
CA TYR A 60 10.90 2.27 0.78
C TYR A 60 10.77 2.51 -0.73
N ALA A 61 10.19 3.64 -1.14
CA ALA A 61 9.98 3.97 -2.54
C ALA A 61 11.30 4.03 -3.35
N HIS A 62 12.43 4.34 -2.69
CA HIS A 62 13.74 4.43 -3.35
C HIS A 62 14.31 3.07 -3.80
N TYR A 63 13.72 1.95 -3.37
CA TYR A 63 14.12 0.63 -3.83
C TYR A 63 13.42 0.18 -5.12
N TYR A 64 12.46 0.97 -5.61
CA TYR A 64 11.64 0.62 -6.76
C TYR A 64 11.93 1.55 -7.94
N ASN A 65 11.86 0.98 -9.14
CA ASN A 65 11.85 1.72 -10.40
C ASN A 65 10.46 1.61 -11.03
N ASP A 66 10.21 2.30 -12.13
CA ASP A 66 8.88 2.34 -12.76
C ASP A 66 8.29 0.95 -13.06
N LYS A 67 9.14 0.03 -13.54
CA LYS A 67 8.72 -1.35 -13.85
C LYS A 67 8.32 -2.12 -12.59
N THR A 68 9.07 -1.99 -11.51
CA THR A 68 8.73 -2.69 -10.26
C THR A 68 7.56 -2.03 -9.54
N ILE A 69 7.38 -0.71 -9.66
CA ILE A 69 6.20 0.01 -9.18
C ILE A 69 4.94 -0.49 -9.88
N GLU A 70 4.97 -0.68 -11.21
CA GLU A 70 3.82 -1.23 -11.95
C GLU A 70 3.44 -2.63 -11.44
N ILE A 71 4.44 -3.49 -11.18
CA ILE A 71 4.20 -4.83 -10.63
C ILE A 71 3.58 -4.74 -9.23
N VAL A 72 4.11 -3.87 -8.35
CA VAL A 72 3.57 -3.68 -6.99
C VAL A 72 2.14 -3.14 -7.05
N ASN A 73 1.87 -2.15 -7.91
CA ASN A 73 0.53 -1.61 -8.14
C ASN A 73 -0.44 -2.65 -8.69
N LYS A 74 0.02 -3.69 -9.38
CA LYS A 74 -0.85 -4.76 -9.88
C LYS A 74 -1.13 -5.83 -8.81
N VAL A 75 -0.09 -6.26 -8.11
CA VAL A 75 -0.16 -7.41 -7.18
C VAL A 75 -0.61 -6.98 -5.78
N TYR A 76 -0.14 -5.83 -5.29
CA TYR A 76 -0.32 -5.37 -3.91
C TYR A 76 -1.16 -4.09 -3.81
N TRP A 77 -2.04 -3.84 -4.79
CA TRP A 77 -2.89 -2.63 -4.81
C TRP A 77 -3.77 -2.49 -3.55
N GLN A 78 -4.23 -3.61 -3.00
CA GLN A 78 -5.01 -3.65 -1.76
C GLN A 78 -4.18 -3.15 -0.58
N ASP A 79 -2.95 -3.61 -0.44
CA ASP A 79 -2.04 -3.18 0.63
C ASP A 79 -1.73 -1.68 0.52
N LEU A 80 -1.45 -1.20 -0.71
CA LEU A 80 -1.22 0.23 -0.95
C LEU A 80 -2.44 1.07 -0.52
N LYS A 81 -3.65 0.62 -0.88
CA LYS A 81 -4.91 1.30 -0.54
C LYS A 81 -5.19 1.25 0.97
N VAL A 82 -5.15 0.07 1.57
CA VAL A 82 -5.56 -0.18 2.97
C VAL A 82 -4.56 0.45 3.95
N PHE A 83 -3.26 0.37 3.67
CA PHE A 83 -2.22 0.87 4.58
C PHE A 83 -1.69 2.27 4.22
N GLY A 84 -2.21 2.86 3.13
CA GLY A 84 -1.89 4.23 2.72
C GLY A 84 -0.45 4.40 2.24
N TYR A 85 0.08 3.44 1.48
CA TYR A 85 1.40 3.56 0.86
C TYR A 85 1.29 4.18 -0.55
N THR A 86 2.23 5.05 -0.90
CA THR A 86 2.25 5.81 -2.15
C THR A 86 3.68 5.98 -2.67
N PHE A 87 3.88 5.88 -3.98
CA PHE A 87 5.18 6.16 -4.60
C PHE A 87 5.20 7.60 -5.11
N GLU A 88 5.69 8.56 -4.31
CA GLU A 88 5.67 10.02 -4.56
C GLU A 88 6.09 10.47 -5.97
N ASN A 89 6.92 9.69 -6.69
CA ASN A 89 7.43 10.01 -8.03
C ASN A 89 6.86 9.16 -9.19
N SER A 90 5.82 8.37 -8.96
CA SER A 90 5.23 7.60 -10.06
C SER A 90 4.13 8.42 -10.75
N THR A 91 4.08 8.39 -12.09
CA THR A 91 2.94 8.90 -12.89
C THR A 91 1.60 8.31 -12.44
N TRP A 92 1.64 7.18 -11.72
CA TRP A 92 0.51 6.54 -11.06
C TRP A 92 -0.09 7.34 -9.90
N ASN A 93 0.60 8.32 -9.31
CA ASN A 93 0.01 9.16 -8.27
C ASN A 93 -1.13 10.03 -8.81
N GLN A 94 -1.00 10.55 -10.03
CA GLN A 94 -2.05 11.32 -10.68
C GLN A 94 -3.25 10.43 -11.03
N ILE A 95 -2.96 9.21 -11.49
CA ILE A 95 -3.94 8.18 -11.82
C ILE A 95 -4.70 7.78 -10.53
N SER A 96 -4.02 7.39 -9.46
CA SER A 96 -4.62 7.00 -8.16
C SER A 96 -5.52 8.09 -7.56
N TYR A 97 -5.17 9.37 -7.73
CA TYR A 97 -6.02 10.49 -7.32
C TYR A 97 -7.31 10.57 -8.14
N LEU A 98 -7.25 10.31 -9.45
CA LEU A 98 -8.41 10.25 -10.35
C LEU A 98 -9.30 9.01 -10.13
N PHE A 99 -8.76 7.90 -9.59
CA PHE A 99 -9.53 6.68 -9.31
C PHE A 99 -10.12 6.61 -7.90
N ARG A 100 -9.73 7.52 -6.99
CA ARG A 100 -10.28 7.56 -5.62
C ARG A 100 -11.81 7.75 -5.59
N ASP A 101 -12.36 8.46 -6.58
CA ASP A 101 -13.78 8.79 -6.62
C ASP A 101 -14.62 7.89 -7.55
N THR A 102 -13.99 6.97 -8.30
CA THR A 102 -14.73 6.14 -9.28
C THR A 102 -14.45 4.66 -9.09
N LEU A 103 -15.17 4.05 -8.13
CA LEU A 103 -15.09 2.63 -7.74
C LEU A 103 -15.38 1.63 -8.89
N ILE A 104 -15.80 2.08 -10.08
CA ILE A 104 -16.41 1.21 -11.11
C ILE A 104 -15.55 1.01 -12.37
N LEU A 105 -14.51 1.81 -12.64
CA LEU A 105 -13.84 1.78 -13.95
C LEU A 105 -12.57 0.92 -14.06
N SER A 106 -11.97 0.49 -12.95
CA SER A 106 -10.76 -0.35 -12.96
C SER A 106 -10.99 -1.75 -13.52
N GLN A 107 -12.23 -2.24 -13.46
CA GLN A 107 -12.66 -3.49 -14.08
C GLN A 107 -12.87 -3.40 -15.61
N TYR A 108 -12.88 -2.19 -16.21
CA TYR A 108 -13.25 -1.99 -17.63
C TYR A 108 -12.19 -1.34 -18.53
N PHE A 109 -11.07 -0.81 -18.02
CA PHE A 109 -10.14 -0.04 -18.85
C PHE A 109 -8.74 -0.65 -18.97
N ASN A 110 -8.49 -1.25 -20.14
CA ASN A 110 -7.17 -1.61 -20.63
C ASN A 110 -6.21 -0.40 -20.56
N LEU A 111 -5.04 -0.59 -19.93
CA LEU A 111 -4.02 0.44 -19.69
C LEU A 111 -3.58 1.19 -20.95
N GLU A 112 -3.62 0.53 -22.12
CA GLU A 112 -3.34 1.14 -23.41
C GLU A 112 -4.36 2.23 -23.79
N LYS A 113 -5.65 2.04 -23.49
CA LYS A 113 -6.70 3.03 -23.76
C LYS A 113 -6.60 4.25 -22.85
N ILE A 114 -6.15 4.08 -21.61
CA ILE A 114 -5.92 5.18 -20.67
C ILE A 114 -4.76 6.06 -21.14
N LYS A 115 -3.63 5.45 -21.54
CA LYS A 115 -2.47 6.16 -22.12
C LYS A 115 -2.88 6.96 -23.35
N PHE A 116 -3.70 6.39 -24.24
CA PHE A 116 -4.19 7.07 -25.43
C PHE A 116 -5.06 8.30 -25.11
N LYS A 117 -5.99 8.18 -24.16
CA LYS A 117 -6.91 9.27 -23.80
C LYS A 117 -6.20 10.43 -23.08
N LEU A 118 -5.22 10.12 -22.22
CA LEU A 118 -4.41 11.13 -21.53
C LEU A 118 -3.51 11.91 -22.50
N ASN A 119 -2.91 11.24 -23.50
CA ASN A 119 -2.14 11.90 -24.56
C ASN A 119 -2.98 12.83 -25.45
N LYS A 120 -4.30 12.58 -25.54
CA LYS A 120 -5.21 13.47 -26.27
C LYS A 120 -5.58 14.72 -25.47
N LEU A 121 -5.70 14.58 -24.15
CA LEU A 121 -6.02 15.68 -23.23
C LEU A 121 -4.83 16.62 -22.98
N SER A 122 -3.59 16.12 -22.97
CA SER A 122 -2.39 16.94 -22.85
C SER A 122 -2.09 17.80 -24.08
N LYS A 123 -2.63 17.43 -25.25
CA LYS A 123 -2.50 18.16 -26.52
C LYS A 123 -3.60 19.20 -26.76
N LEU A 124 -4.53 19.36 -25.82
CA LEU A 124 -5.63 20.33 -25.88
C LEU A 124 -5.40 21.53 -24.95
N LYS A 125 -4.18 21.71 -24.43
CA LYS A 125 -3.72 22.92 -23.74
C LYS A 125 -2.71 23.67 -24.60
#